data_AF-A0A6N7WKD7-F1
#
_entry.id   AF-A0A6N7WKD7-F1
#
_cell.length_a   1.000
_cell.length_b   1.000
_cell.length_c   1.000
_cell.angle_alpha   90.00
_cell.angle_beta   90.00
_cell.angle_gamma   90.00
#
_symmetry.space_group_name_H-M   'P 1'
#
loop_
_entity.id
_entity.type
_entity.pdbx_description
1 polymer ?
#
loop_
_entity_poly.entity_id
_entity_poly.type
_entity_poly.pdbx_seq_one_letter_code
_entity_poly.pdbx_strand_id
1 'polypeptide(L)'
;MGQKAARGLGGYGKRKLGGKMAGFADWRKKAGGMCEKAIQAAATVYLLVAACMVPLYMHDGYYGLGTAKFQLYRNVGFMALPLMVIFAAVKAAGGCKGGRRRLWGREKGGNGTLPGVWIKDKAGTWLPELFLLAYGAAVILSFCLSSYKKEGLFGAEGWNMGLFSQMSFVALYFYYAYVWKAEKEAVGVILGVSGGICLLAVLNRFGFWPVDFRGRSDTTLSTIGNVNWLCGYLSVLLPVGTAVFWGSRREGQNGGKCREGRKGRKWLQAGAGVFTAAAFLCTTVQGSDSGFLIIGTALWVLFLIACRDGAEMSAFQDVFLTASGAVFVGLLGLRVFRGTVEADSWITGIVLYGAGAVTAAAFAGRLWWKKCGGTERAGERSGMKKGGTERIGVKKGRTGNDKSADAVQQGRRLSLMRKMGVLLPAAAAAICAGLLAAGTLGGEGMKESLPSIFIFSEEWGNGRGGIWKECLEIWREQDIARKVFGVGPDCLKAFLYAEQGGRPLLTQIYADAVLTNCHNEWMTLLMDTGLLGLIAYAGFLVSAAVRFLHKGGTAGAAGALAIITYTVHNMVSFQQITSTPLLFLAIGLAWNSGCIKRENRVK
;
A
#
# COMPACT_ATOMS: atom_id res chain seq x y z
N MET A 1 30.66 71.65 -45.71
CA MET A 1 29.89 71.66 -44.44
C MET A 1 28.68 70.77 -44.60
N GLY A 2 28.63 69.65 -43.88
CA GLY A 2 27.51 68.70 -43.95
C GLY A 2 27.97 67.30 -43.52
N GLN A 3 27.26 66.70 -42.56
CA GLN A 3 27.52 65.38 -41.93
C GLN A 3 28.49 65.34 -40.74
N LYS A 4 28.18 66.10 -39.68
CA LYS A 4 28.60 65.79 -38.30
C LYS A 4 27.37 65.78 -37.37
N ALA A 5 26.43 64.84 -37.55
CA ALA A 5 25.37 64.57 -36.57
C ALA A 5 24.57 63.29 -36.92
N ALA A 6 25.11 62.08 -36.67
CA ALA A 6 24.28 60.84 -36.57
C ALA A 6 25.08 59.56 -36.21
N ARG A 7 26.01 59.56 -35.25
CA ARG A 7 26.69 58.32 -34.81
C ARG A 7 26.78 58.08 -33.30
N GLY A 8 25.88 58.69 -32.51
CA GLY A 8 25.96 58.63 -31.04
C GLY A 8 24.91 57.79 -30.29
N LEU A 9 23.71 57.54 -30.85
CA LEU A 9 22.55 57.27 -29.98
C LEU A 9 21.88 55.88 -30.12
N GLY A 10 22.30 55.03 -31.06
CA GLY A 10 21.64 53.72 -31.31
C GLY A 10 22.12 52.53 -30.44
N GLY A 11 23.33 52.58 -29.89
CA GLY A 11 23.99 51.42 -29.26
C GLY A 11 23.79 51.29 -27.74
N TYR A 12 23.64 52.42 -27.03
CA TYR A 12 23.57 52.44 -25.56
C TYR A 12 22.21 51.98 -25.01
N GLY A 13 21.11 52.33 -25.70
CA GLY A 13 19.76 51.92 -25.31
C GLY A 13 19.53 50.41 -25.43
N LYS A 14 19.98 49.78 -26.54
CA LYS A 14 19.81 48.34 -26.78
C LYS A 14 20.61 47.47 -25.80
N ARG A 15 21.82 47.87 -25.38
CA ARG A 15 22.60 47.13 -24.37
C ARG A 15 22.03 47.25 -22.96
N LYS A 16 21.54 48.43 -22.55
CA LYS A 16 20.86 48.62 -21.25
C LYS A 16 19.53 47.86 -21.16
N LEU A 17 18.75 47.81 -22.25
CA LEU A 17 17.53 47.02 -22.34
C LEU A 17 17.81 45.50 -22.32
N GLY A 18 18.83 45.03 -23.05
CA GLY A 18 19.26 43.63 -23.03
C GLY A 18 19.77 43.16 -21.65
N GLY A 19 20.53 43.99 -20.95
CA GLY A 19 21.00 43.71 -19.58
C GLY A 19 19.86 43.69 -18.54
N LYS A 20 18.90 44.61 -18.64
CA LYS A 20 17.68 44.60 -17.80
C LYS A 20 16.78 43.40 -18.09
N MET A 21 16.63 43.00 -19.35
CA MET A 21 15.87 41.79 -19.73
C MET A 21 16.54 40.50 -19.26
N ALA A 22 17.87 40.41 -19.33
CA ALA A 22 18.64 39.28 -18.81
C ALA A 22 18.56 39.19 -17.28
N GLY A 23 18.67 40.32 -16.56
CA GLY A 23 18.48 40.37 -15.11
C GLY A 23 17.05 40.00 -14.67
N PHE A 24 16.04 40.41 -15.44
CA PHE A 24 14.65 40.04 -15.17
C PHE A 24 14.36 38.55 -15.46
N ALA A 25 15.01 37.97 -16.47
CA ALA A 25 14.93 36.55 -16.76
C ALA A 25 15.62 35.70 -15.67
N ASP A 26 16.79 36.12 -15.18
CA ASP A 26 17.49 35.45 -14.08
C ASP A 26 16.71 35.56 -12.75
N TRP A 27 16.14 36.74 -12.47
CA TRP A 27 15.26 36.93 -11.30
C TRP A 27 14.01 36.05 -11.39
N ARG A 28 13.33 35.99 -12.55
CA ARG A 28 12.18 35.09 -12.75
C ARG A 28 12.55 33.62 -12.55
N LYS A 29 13.74 33.20 -12.99
CA LYS A 29 14.22 31.82 -12.83
C LYS A 29 14.53 31.50 -11.36
N LYS A 30 15.16 32.43 -10.63
CA LYS A 30 15.41 32.31 -9.18
C LYS A 30 14.12 32.29 -8.37
N ALA A 31 13.19 33.20 -8.64
CA ALA A 31 11.88 33.25 -7.99
C ALA A 31 11.07 31.98 -8.25
N GLY A 32 11.06 31.47 -9.49
CA GLY A 32 10.43 30.19 -9.83
C GLY A 32 11.03 29.00 -9.07
N GLY A 33 12.36 28.96 -8.94
CA GLY A 33 13.04 27.92 -8.15
C GLY A 33 12.76 28.01 -6.65
N MET A 34 12.58 29.21 -6.09
CA MET A 34 12.18 29.40 -4.70
C MET A 34 10.74 28.93 -4.45
N CYS A 35 9.79 29.29 -5.33
CA CYS A 35 8.40 28.82 -5.23
C CYS A 35 8.30 27.29 -5.32
N GLU A 36 9.06 26.66 -6.23
CA GLU A 36 9.09 25.19 -6.33
C GLU A 36 9.59 24.55 -5.02
N LYS A 37 10.66 25.07 -4.42
CA LYS A 37 11.15 24.56 -3.13
C LYS A 37 10.13 24.74 -2.01
N ALA A 38 9.45 25.88 -1.94
CA ALA A 38 8.43 26.14 -0.93
C ALA A 38 7.24 25.18 -1.07
N ILE A 39 6.79 24.90 -2.30
CA ILE A 39 5.69 23.97 -2.57
C ILE A 39 6.09 22.52 -2.28
N GLN A 40 7.34 22.14 -2.55
CA GLN A 40 7.86 20.84 -2.11
C GLN A 40 7.89 20.78 -0.58
N ALA A 41 8.41 21.80 0.13
CA ALA A 41 8.40 21.79 1.59
C ALA A 41 6.97 21.68 2.17
N ALA A 42 6.01 22.43 1.63
CA ALA A 42 4.61 22.38 2.05
C ALA A 42 4.00 20.99 1.87
N ALA A 43 4.33 20.31 0.76
CA ALA A 43 3.92 18.93 0.58
C ALA A 43 4.70 17.93 1.46
N THR A 44 5.98 18.16 1.84
CA THR A 44 6.64 17.29 2.85
C THR A 44 5.84 17.38 4.15
N VAL A 45 5.49 18.61 4.55
CA VAL A 45 4.72 18.85 5.76
C VAL A 45 3.37 18.15 5.67
N TYR A 46 2.65 18.27 4.55
CA TYR A 46 1.36 17.58 4.39
C TYR A 46 1.50 16.05 4.41
N LEU A 47 2.54 15.49 3.78
CA LEU A 47 2.87 14.07 3.85
C LEU A 47 3.02 13.62 5.30
N LEU A 48 3.84 14.32 6.08
CA LEU A 48 4.12 13.98 7.48
C LEU A 48 2.90 14.20 8.38
N VAL A 49 2.08 15.22 8.10
CA VAL A 49 0.80 15.40 8.81
C VAL A 49 -0.11 14.21 8.55
N ALA A 50 -0.35 13.87 7.28
CA ALA A 50 -1.26 12.78 6.91
C ALA A 50 -0.74 11.41 7.38
N ALA A 51 0.58 11.17 7.29
CA ALA A 51 1.16 9.85 7.55
C ALA A 51 1.66 9.64 9.00
N CYS A 52 1.92 10.72 9.74
CA CYS A 52 2.42 10.65 11.11
C CYS A 52 1.48 11.34 12.10
N MET A 53 1.15 12.62 11.88
CA MET A 53 0.38 13.37 12.88
C MET A 53 -1.07 12.89 12.99
N VAL A 54 -1.77 12.63 11.88
CA VAL A 54 -3.15 12.12 11.89
C VAL A 54 -3.25 10.77 12.63
N PRO A 55 -2.38 9.77 12.37
CA PRO A 55 -2.32 8.56 13.18
C PRO A 55 -2.05 8.79 14.67
N LEU A 56 -1.24 9.78 15.04
CA LEU A 56 -0.91 10.09 16.44
C LEU A 56 -1.95 10.97 17.16
N TYR A 57 -2.74 11.74 16.42
CA TYR A 57 -3.57 12.80 16.97
C TYR A 57 -4.75 12.26 17.79
N MET A 58 -4.87 12.75 19.02
CA MET A 58 -5.98 12.50 19.94
C MET A 58 -6.32 13.83 20.62
N HIS A 59 -7.59 14.25 20.57
CA HIS A 59 -8.04 15.48 21.21
C HIS A 59 -8.59 15.23 22.62
N ASP A 60 -9.48 14.24 22.77
CA ASP A 60 -10.11 13.88 24.04
C ASP A 60 -10.08 12.34 24.26
N GLY A 61 -8.87 11.78 24.21
CA GLY A 61 -8.68 10.32 24.23
C GLY A 61 -9.36 9.64 23.04
N TYR A 62 -10.11 8.58 23.31
CA TYR A 62 -10.83 7.81 22.29
C TYR A 62 -12.20 8.39 21.91
N TYR A 63 -12.72 9.37 22.67
CA TYR A 63 -13.98 10.04 22.32
C TYR A 63 -13.81 10.95 21.10
N GLY A 64 -14.71 10.81 20.13
CA GLY A 64 -14.68 11.62 18.90
C GLY A 64 -13.42 11.44 18.05
N LEU A 65 -12.66 10.36 18.27
CA LEU A 65 -11.33 10.17 17.70
C LEU A 65 -11.30 10.27 16.16
N GLY A 66 -12.24 9.59 15.50
CA GLY A 66 -12.35 9.62 14.04
C GLY A 66 -12.57 11.04 13.51
N THR A 67 -13.46 11.80 14.14
CA THR A 67 -13.75 13.21 13.81
C THR A 67 -12.55 14.10 14.08
N ALA A 68 -11.86 13.95 15.21
CA ALA A 68 -10.67 14.74 15.55
C ALA A 68 -9.53 14.53 14.54
N LYS A 69 -9.25 13.28 14.16
CA LYS A 69 -8.26 12.94 13.13
C LYS A 69 -8.62 13.51 11.76
N PHE A 70 -9.90 13.42 11.39
CA PHE A 70 -10.38 14.02 10.15
C PHE A 70 -10.26 15.54 10.15
N GLN A 71 -10.61 16.23 11.25
CA GLN A 71 -10.49 17.68 11.35
C GLN A 71 -9.04 18.13 11.16
N LEU A 72 -8.06 17.44 11.78
CA LEU A 72 -6.65 17.72 11.56
C LEU A 72 -6.27 17.54 10.08
N TYR A 73 -6.62 16.40 9.49
CA TYR A 73 -6.36 16.10 8.08
C TYR A 73 -6.95 17.17 7.15
N ARG A 74 -8.23 17.50 7.35
CA ARG A 74 -8.98 18.47 6.55
C ARG A 74 -8.42 19.87 6.68
N ASN A 75 -8.17 20.34 7.90
CA ASN A 75 -7.75 21.72 8.14
C ASN A 75 -6.38 22.00 7.51
N VAL A 76 -5.42 21.08 7.63
CA VAL A 76 -4.14 21.20 6.93
C VAL A 76 -4.33 21.00 5.42
N GLY A 77 -5.22 20.08 5.02
CA GLY A 77 -5.57 19.82 3.63
C GLY A 77 -6.13 21.03 2.89
N PHE A 78 -6.98 21.85 3.52
CA PHE A 78 -7.52 23.08 2.91
C PHE A 78 -6.42 24.08 2.53
N MET A 79 -5.32 24.10 3.28
CA MET A 79 -4.19 24.98 2.98
C MET A 79 -3.27 24.37 1.91
N ALA A 80 -2.97 23.07 2.01
CA ALA A 80 -1.96 22.42 1.17
C ALA A 80 -2.50 21.89 -0.17
N LEU A 81 -3.66 21.23 -0.19
CA LEU A 81 -4.17 20.52 -1.37
C LEU A 81 -4.44 21.44 -2.56
N PRO A 82 -5.06 22.63 -2.43
CA PRO A 82 -5.28 23.50 -3.58
C PRO A 82 -3.96 23.95 -4.22
N LEU A 83 -2.97 24.31 -3.40
CA LEU A 83 -1.64 24.68 -3.88
C LEU A 83 -0.96 23.52 -4.61
N MET A 84 -1.05 22.31 -4.04
CA MET A 84 -0.53 21.09 -4.65
C MET A 84 -1.19 20.78 -6.00
N VAL A 85 -2.51 20.86 -6.09
CA VAL A 85 -3.28 20.60 -7.32
C VAL A 85 -2.97 21.63 -8.40
N ILE A 86 -2.97 22.93 -8.05
CA ILE A 86 -2.63 24.01 -8.98
C ILE A 86 -1.20 23.82 -9.50
N PHE A 87 -0.24 23.53 -8.60
CA PHE A 87 1.14 23.32 -9.01
C PHE A 87 1.32 22.08 -9.89
N ALA A 88 0.61 20.98 -9.58
CA ALA A 88 0.58 19.79 -10.43
C ALA A 88 0.01 20.10 -11.82
N ALA A 89 -1.09 20.85 -11.90
CA ALA A 89 -1.71 21.26 -13.16
C ALA A 89 -0.79 22.19 -13.97
N VAL A 90 -0.13 23.16 -13.32
CA VAL A 90 0.85 24.05 -13.97
C VAL A 90 2.04 23.26 -14.51
N LYS A 91 2.58 22.29 -13.74
CA LYS A 91 3.68 21.43 -14.20
C LYS A 91 3.26 20.56 -15.39
N ALA A 92 2.04 20.01 -15.36
CA ALA A 92 1.47 19.26 -16.47
C ALA A 92 1.32 20.13 -17.73
N ALA A 93 0.74 21.33 -17.60
CA ALA A 93 0.55 22.27 -18.71
C ALA A 93 1.86 22.87 -19.25
N GLY A 94 2.84 23.13 -18.38
CA GLY A 94 4.17 23.63 -18.75
C GLY A 94 5.02 22.58 -19.47
N GLY A 95 4.89 21.30 -19.11
CA GLY A 95 5.48 20.18 -19.84
C GLY A 95 4.96 20.04 -21.27
N CYS A 96 3.71 20.44 -21.53
CA CYS A 96 3.12 20.44 -22.87
C CYS A 96 3.70 21.53 -23.80
N LYS A 97 4.32 22.60 -23.28
CA LYS A 97 4.81 23.73 -24.09
C LYS A 97 6.30 23.67 -24.47
N GLY A 98 7.07 22.69 -23.97
CA GLY A 98 8.52 22.61 -24.16
C GLY A 98 9.07 21.31 -24.76
N GLY A 99 8.24 20.47 -25.38
CA GLY A 99 8.64 19.08 -25.67
C GLY A 99 7.92 18.38 -26.82
N ARG A 100 7.88 18.97 -28.02
CA ARG A 100 7.63 18.20 -29.27
C ARG A 100 8.84 17.30 -29.65
N ARG A 101 9.76 17.02 -28.71
CA ARG A 101 10.85 16.06 -28.87
C ARG A 101 10.72 14.92 -27.85
N ARG A 102 10.47 13.73 -28.43
CA ARG A 102 10.81 12.40 -27.92
C ARG A 102 9.76 11.65 -27.06
N LEU A 103 8.50 11.64 -27.53
CA LEU A 103 7.53 10.55 -27.27
C LEU A 103 7.52 9.47 -28.38
N TRP A 104 8.21 9.73 -29.49
CA TRP A 104 8.55 8.75 -30.53
C TRP A 104 10.08 8.62 -30.64
N GLY A 105 10.67 7.79 -29.78
CA GLY A 105 11.95 7.17 -30.06
C GLY A 105 11.71 5.94 -30.93
N ARG A 106 11.92 6.08 -32.24
CA ARG A 106 12.10 4.96 -33.15
C ARG A 106 13.51 4.41 -32.87
N GLU A 107 13.62 3.23 -32.26
CA GLU A 107 14.87 2.48 -32.28
C GLU A 107 15.16 2.12 -33.74
N LYS A 108 16.25 2.66 -34.28
CA LYS A 108 16.86 2.16 -35.52
C LYS A 108 17.75 0.98 -35.13
N GLY A 109 17.55 -0.16 -35.79
CA GLY A 109 18.60 -1.15 -36.03
C GLY A 109 18.45 -2.45 -35.26
N GLY A 110 17.92 -3.47 -35.94
CA GLY A 110 17.92 -4.86 -35.49
C GLY A 110 17.19 -5.73 -36.51
N ASN A 111 17.84 -6.02 -37.64
CA ASN A 111 17.38 -7.04 -38.58
C ASN A 111 17.42 -8.41 -37.88
N GLY A 112 16.29 -9.13 -37.87
CA GLY A 112 16.21 -10.48 -37.33
C GLY A 112 14.77 -10.95 -37.12
N THR A 113 14.28 -11.70 -38.09
CA THR A 113 12.98 -12.35 -38.21
C THR A 113 12.59 -13.27 -37.05
N LEU A 114 11.36 -13.13 -36.52
CA LEU A 114 10.30 -14.17 -36.37
C LEU A 114 9.09 -13.63 -35.54
N PRO A 115 7.84 -14.02 -35.84
CA PRO A 115 6.64 -13.43 -35.27
C PRO A 115 6.21 -14.14 -33.98
N GLY A 116 6.50 -13.54 -32.83
CA GLY A 116 5.94 -13.92 -31.53
C GLY A 116 5.22 -12.72 -30.92
N VAL A 117 3.89 -12.78 -30.87
CA VAL A 117 2.92 -11.92 -30.16
C VAL A 117 3.54 -10.70 -29.44
N TRP A 118 3.54 -9.56 -30.13
CA TRP A 118 3.98 -8.27 -29.62
C TRP A 118 2.79 -7.51 -29.03
N ILE A 119 2.60 -7.55 -27.71
CA ILE A 119 1.75 -6.58 -27.01
C ILE A 119 2.51 -5.25 -26.99
N LYS A 120 2.20 -4.36 -27.95
CA LYS A 120 2.78 -3.02 -28.10
C LYS A 120 2.37 -2.08 -26.95
N ASP A 121 3.17 -2.11 -25.88
CA ASP A 121 3.78 -1.04 -25.06
C ASP A 121 3.39 0.47 -25.12
N LYS A 122 2.25 0.91 -25.64
CA LYS A 122 1.91 2.36 -25.63
C LYS A 122 0.54 2.76 -25.06
N ALA A 123 -0.39 1.84 -24.84
CA ALA A 123 -1.66 2.14 -24.18
C ALA A 123 -1.61 1.99 -22.63
N GLY A 124 -0.62 1.26 -22.09
CA GLY A 124 -0.53 0.92 -20.66
C GLY A 124 0.15 1.94 -19.74
N THR A 125 0.51 3.13 -20.25
CA THR A 125 1.26 4.12 -19.44
C THR A 125 0.38 4.99 -18.55
N TRP A 126 -0.91 5.13 -18.86
CA TRP A 126 -1.87 5.98 -18.14
C TRP A 126 -3.13 5.25 -17.68
N LEU A 127 -3.20 3.92 -17.82
CA LEU A 127 -4.44 3.17 -17.50
C LEU A 127 -4.88 3.33 -16.04
N PRO A 128 -3.99 3.22 -15.02
CA PRO A 128 -4.37 3.51 -13.63
C PRO A 128 -4.87 4.95 -13.44
N GLU A 129 -4.23 5.92 -14.07
CA GLU A 129 -4.63 7.34 -14.01
C GLU A 129 -6.01 7.57 -14.59
N LEU A 130 -6.34 6.94 -15.73
CA LEU A 130 -7.65 7.07 -16.36
C LEU A 130 -8.75 6.52 -15.47
N PHE A 131 -8.53 5.34 -14.86
CA PHE A 131 -9.46 4.79 -13.89
C PHE A 131 -9.59 5.67 -12.64
N LEU A 132 -8.49 6.25 -12.15
CA LEU A 132 -8.53 7.14 -11.01
C LEU A 132 -9.26 8.46 -11.31
N LEU A 133 -9.08 9.02 -12.50
CA LEU A 133 -9.82 10.20 -12.95
C LEU A 133 -11.30 9.88 -13.13
N ALA A 134 -11.63 8.73 -13.70
CA ALA A 134 -13.00 8.24 -13.82
C ALA A 134 -13.64 8.05 -12.43
N TYR A 135 -12.88 7.55 -11.45
CA TYR A 135 -13.33 7.43 -10.07
C TYR A 135 -13.62 8.80 -9.45
N GLY A 136 -12.69 9.76 -9.56
CA GLY A 136 -12.92 11.13 -9.08
C GLY A 136 -14.15 11.79 -9.73
N ALA A 137 -14.34 11.58 -11.04
CA ALA A 137 -15.54 12.05 -11.74
C ALA A 137 -16.82 11.35 -11.24
N ALA A 138 -16.78 10.04 -11.00
CA ALA A 138 -17.91 9.28 -10.47
C ALA A 138 -18.30 9.76 -9.05
N VAL A 139 -17.33 10.04 -8.19
CA VAL A 139 -17.56 10.62 -6.85
C VAL A 139 -18.22 11.99 -6.95
N ILE A 140 -17.73 12.87 -7.83
CA ILE A 140 -18.31 14.21 -8.03
C ILE A 140 -19.74 14.08 -8.57
N LEU A 141 -19.97 13.22 -9.57
CA LEU A 141 -21.30 12.98 -10.14
C LEU A 141 -22.27 12.45 -9.08
N SER A 142 -21.84 11.46 -8.31
CA SER A 142 -22.60 10.90 -7.19
C SER A 142 -22.97 11.98 -6.17
N PHE A 143 -22.01 12.82 -5.76
CA PHE A 143 -22.28 13.96 -4.89
C PHE A 143 -23.28 14.94 -5.50
N CYS A 144 -23.13 15.29 -6.79
CA CYS A 144 -24.02 16.21 -7.50
C CYS A 144 -25.45 15.68 -7.63
N LEU A 145 -25.63 14.36 -7.71
CA LEU A 145 -26.94 13.71 -7.78
C LEU A 145 -27.53 13.36 -6.40
N SER A 146 -26.72 13.33 -5.34
CA SER A 146 -27.17 13.01 -3.99
C SER A 146 -28.15 14.04 -3.43
N SER A 147 -29.18 13.59 -2.71
CA SER A 147 -30.06 14.46 -1.91
C SER A 147 -29.40 14.90 -0.59
N TYR A 148 -28.34 14.22 -0.16
CA TYR A 148 -27.67 14.38 1.14
C TYR A 148 -26.42 15.26 1.01
N LYS A 149 -26.58 16.53 0.59
CA LYS A 149 -25.42 17.39 0.27
C LYS A 149 -24.52 17.69 1.46
N LYS A 150 -25.10 17.89 2.65
CA LYS A 150 -24.36 18.25 3.85
C LYS A 150 -23.46 17.09 4.29
N GLU A 151 -24.04 15.90 4.38
CA GLU A 151 -23.35 14.66 4.69
C GLU A 151 -22.37 14.31 3.57
N GLY A 152 -22.77 14.37 2.30
CA GLY A 152 -21.90 14.01 1.17
C GLY A 152 -20.65 14.87 1.00
N LEU A 153 -20.60 16.08 1.57
CA LEU A 153 -19.42 16.94 1.44
C LEU A 153 -18.25 16.44 2.32
N PHE A 154 -18.54 16.08 3.56
CA PHE A 154 -17.52 15.68 4.56
C PHE A 154 -17.61 14.22 4.98
N GLY A 155 -18.77 13.60 4.83
CA GLY A 155 -19.09 12.24 5.21
C GLY A 155 -19.85 12.14 6.52
N ALA A 156 -20.23 10.91 6.88
CA ALA A 156 -20.85 10.59 8.15
C ALA A 156 -19.88 10.88 9.30
N GLU A 157 -20.37 11.55 10.35
CA GLU A 157 -19.57 11.88 11.52
C GLU A 157 -18.92 10.64 12.13
N GLY A 158 -17.62 10.72 12.43
CA GLY A 158 -16.80 9.60 12.88
C GLY A 158 -16.04 8.88 11.76
N TRP A 159 -16.54 8.87 10.53
CA TRP A 159 -15.90 8.21 9.37
C TRP A 159 -15.32 9.23 8.39
N ASN A 160 -16.11 10.23 8.03
CA ASN A 160 -15.74 11.39 7.21
C ASN A 160 -15.12 11.02 5.84
N MET A 161 -15.74 10.09 5.11
CA MET A 161 -15.30 9.61 3.79
C MET A 161 -16.03 10.31 2.62
N GLY A 162 -16.55 11.52 2.84
CA GLY A 162 -17.29 12.30 1.84
C GLY A 162 -16.43 12.85 0.70
N LEU A 163 -17.02 13.71 -0.13
CA LEU A 163 -16.41 14.29 -1.33
C LEU A 163 -15.01 14.85 -1.07
N PHE A 164 -14.81 15.61 0.00
CA PHE A 164 -13.51 16.18 0.34
C PHE A 164 -12.43 15.10 0.49
N SER A 165 -12.72 14.04 1.26
CA SER A 165 -11.80 12.95 1.52
C SER A 165 -11.45 12.22 0.23
N GLN A 166 -12.46 11.80 -0.54
CA GLN A 166 -12.24 11.07 -1.79
C GLN A 166 -11.42 11.87 -2.81
N MET A 167 -11.74 13.16 -2.99
CA MET A 167 -10.98 14.03 -3.90
C MET A 167 -9.57 14.32 -3.39
N SER A 168 -9.37 14.39 -2.08
CA SER A 168 -8.04 14.52 -1.49
C SER A 168 -7.16 13.30 -1.80
N PHE A 169 -7.73 12.09 -1.83
CA PHE A 169 -6.98 10.87 -2.16
C PHE A 169 -6.49 10.88 -3.61
N VAL A 170 -7.37 11.30 -4.54
CA VAL A 170 -7.01 11.52 -5.95
C VAL A 170 -5.87 12.52 -6.06
N ALA A 171 -5.97 13.66 -5.36
CA ALA A 171 -4.95 14.71 -5.36
C ALA A 171 -3.60 14.22 -4.79
N LEU A 172 -3.63 13.45 -3.70
CA LEU A 172 -2.46 12.81 -3.10
C LEU A 172 -1.74 11.94 -4.13
N TYR A 173 -2.46 11.02 -4.79
CA TYR A 173 -1.84 10.16 -5.81
C TYR A 173 -1.10 10.98 -6.88
N PHE A 174 -1.79 11.90 -7.56
CA PHE A 174 -1.20 12.63 -8.67
C PHE A 174 0.00 13.47 -8.25
N TYR A 175 -0.09 14.13 -7.09
CA TYR A 175 0.99 14.97 -6.62
C TYR A 175 2.23 14.14 -6.26
N TYR A 176 2.08 13.08 -5.45
CA TYR A 176 3.22 12.26 -5.04
C TYR A 176 3.77 11.39 -6.18
N ALA A 177 2.94 11.01 -7.15
CA ALA A 177 3.37 10.26 -8.33
C ALA A 177 4.21 11.10 -9.31
N TYR A 178 3.86 12.37 -9.55
CA TYR A 178 4.38 13.15 -10.68
C TYR A 178 5.14 14.43 -10.31
N VAL A 179 4.86 14.99 -9.13
CA VAL A 179 5.35 16.32 -8.73
C VAL A 179 6.40 16.23 -7.65
N TRP A 180 6.17 15.39 -6.65
CA TRP A 180 7.02 15.20 -5.49
C TRP A 180 8.46 14.81 -5.87
N LYS A 181 9.46 15.37 -5.19
CA LYS A 181 10.83 14.88 -5.24
C LYS A 181 11.04 13.96 -4.05
N ALA A 182 11.19 12.67 -4.30
CA ALA A 182 11.24 11.66 -3.26
C ALA A 182 12.37 11.92 -2.24
N GLU A 183 11.99 12.10 -0.97
CA GLU A 183 12.87 12.22 0.19
C GLU A 183 12.86 10.89 0.96
N LYS A 184 14.02 10.23 1.05
CA LYS A 184 14.12 8.91 1.70
C LYS A 184 13.92 9.01 3.21
N GLU A 185 14.27 10.17 3.76
CA GLU A 185 14.15 10.56 5.14
C GLU A 185 12.68 10.54 5.57
N ALA A 186 11.77 11.07 4.74
CA ALA A 186 10.34 11.07 5.02
C ALA A 186 9.77 9.65 5.18
N VAL A 187 10.17 8.71 4.33
CA VAL A 187 9.77 7.28 4.46
C VAL A 187 10.31 6.68 5.75
N GLY A 188 11.55 7.00 6.12
CA GLY A 188 12.15 6.57 7.39
C GLY A 188 11.39 7.10 8.62
N VAL A 189 10.99 8.38 8.60
CA VAL A 189 10.18 9.00 9.66
C VAL A 189 8.82 8.34 9.76
N ILE A 190 8.14 8.11 8.63
CA ILE A 190 6.83 7.43 8.61
C ILE A 190 6.94 6.05 9.25
N LEU A 191 7.89 5.21 8.81
CA LEU A 191 8.08 3.87 9.39
C LEU A 191 8.49 3.93 10.87
N GLY A 192 9.28 4.91 11.27
CA GLY A 192 9.66 5.12 12.67
C GLY A 192 8.45 5.43 13.57
N VAL A 193 7.61 6.38 13.14
CA VAL A 193 6.36 6.73 13.85
C VAL A 193 5.40 5.55 13.87
N SER A 194 5.20 4.87 12.73
CA SER A 194 4.37 3.67 12.65
C SER A 194 4.88 2.56 13.58
N GLY A 195 6.20 2.39 13.70
CA GLY A 195 6.80 1.45 14.64
C GLY A 195 6.51 1.80 16.11
N GLY A 196 6.54 3.08 16.46
CA GLY A 196 6.13 3.57 17.78
C GLY A 196 4.65 3.29 18.08
N ILE A 197 3.77 3.50 17.10
CA ILE A 197 2.33 3.16 17.21
C ILE A 197 2.14 1.65 17.43
N CYS A 198 2.85 0.81 16.67
CA CYS A 198 2.81 -0.64 16.83
C CYS A 198 3.27 -1.08 18.23
N LEU A 199 4.37 -0.49 18.72
CA LEU A 199 4.88 -0.78 20.06
C LEU A 199 3.87 -0.38 21.14
N LEU A 200 3.29 0.83 21.02
CA LEU A 200 2.26 1.29 21.95
C LEU A 200 1.04 0.36 21.96
N ALA A 201 0.57 -0.09 20.79
CA ALA A 201 -0.53 -1.04 20.68
C ALA A 201 -0.22 -2.37 21.40
N VAL A 202 0.98 -2.92 21.20
CA VAL A 202 1.42 -4.16 21.87
C VAL A 202 1.45 -3.97 23.39
N LEU A 203 2.03 -2.86 23.86
CA LEU A 203 2.08 -2.54 25.28
C LEU A 203 0.68 -2.41 25.89
N ASN A 204 -0.20 -1.64 25.23
CA ASN A 204 -1.59 -1.45 25.65
C ASN A 204 -2.34 -2.79 25.76
N ARG A 205 -2.13 -3.68 24.78
CA ARG A 205 -2.76 -5.00 24.75
C ARG A 205 -2.38 -5.87 25.95
N PHE A 206 -1.14 -5.77 26.42
CA PHE A 206 -0.67 -6.50 27.62
C PHE A 206 -0.85 -5.70 28.92
N GLY A 207 -1.71 -4.68 28.92
CA GLY A 207 -2.06 -3.93 30.13
C GLY A 207 -1.04 -2.86 30.55
N PHE A 208 0.01 -2.60 29.76
CA PHE A 208 0.92 -1.49 30.00
C PHE A 208 0.48 -0.23 29.24
N TRP A 209 0.17 0.84 29.98
CA TRP A 209 -0.34 2.10 29.43
C TRP A 209 0.61 3.23 29.79
N PRO A 210 1.64 3.49 28.96
CA PRO A 210 2.58 4.58 29.20
C PRO A 210 1.92 5.96 29.25
N VAL A 211 0.78 6.09 28.57
CA VAL A 211 -0.05 7.29 28.51
C VAL A 211 -1.49 6.85 28.80
N ASP A 212 -2.15 7.53 29.73
CA ASP A 212 -3.56 7.29 30.06
C ASP A 212 -4.48 7.96 29.04
N PHE A 213 -5.49 7.22 28.58
CA PHE A 213 -6.44 7.68 27.56
C PHE A 213 -7.86 7.53 28.06
N ARG A 214 -8.63 8.62 27.99
CA ARG A 214 -10.07 8.60 28.25
C ARG A 214 -10.81 7.76 27.21
N GLY A 215 -11.89 7.12 27.65
CA GLY A 215 -12.72 6.28 26.77
C GLY A 215 -12.08 4.94 26.40
N ARG A 216 -11.13 4.45 27.21
CA ARG A 216 -10.51 3.14 27.02
C ARG A 216 -11.54 2.02 27.11
N SER A 217 -11.50 1.12 26.14
CA SER A 217 -12.17 -0.18 26.13
C SER A 217 -11.21 -1.27 25.65
N ASP A 218 -11.62 -2.53 25.76
CA ASP A 218 -10.82 -3.69 25.32
C ASP A 218 -10.55 -3.73 23.81
N THR A 219 -11.31 -2.94 23.04
CA THR A 219 -11.20 -2.80 21.59
C THR A 219 -10.49 -1.51 21.16
N THR A 220 -9.89 -0.77 22.10
CA THR A 220 -9.09 0.43 21.81
C THR A 220 -7.62 0.20 22.14
N LEU A 221 -6.74 0.49 21.18
CA LEU A 221 -5.30 0.32 21.31
C LEU A 221 -4.55 1.46 20.63
N SER A 222 -3.40 1.83 21.19
CA SER A 222 -2.51 2.88 20.69
C SER A 222 -3.21 4.23 20.49
N THR A 223 -2.59 5.11 19.71
CA THR A 223 -3.17 6.38 19.28
C THR A 223 -4.19 6.23 18.13
N ILE A 224 -4.28 5.04 17.53
CA ILE A 224 -5.25 4.75 16.45
C ILE A 224 -6.65 4.51 17.01
N GLY A 225 -6.77 3.92 18.20
CA GLY A 225 -8.04 3.61 18.82
C GLY A 225 -8.57 2.25 18.42
N ASN A 226 -9.75 2.21 17.81
CA ASN A 226 -10.48 0.98 17.52
C ASN A 226 -9.60 -0.08 16.81
N VAL A 227 -9.65 -1.34 17.26
CA VAL A 227 -8.86 -2.45 16.69
C VAL A 227 -9.04 -2.64 15.19
N ASN A 228 -10.25 -2.42 14.66
CA ASN A 228 -10.50 -2.49 13.21
C ASN A 228 -9.86 -1.31 12.46
N TRP A 229 -9.70 -0.15 13.12
CA TRP A 229 -8.96 0.99 12.57
C TRP A 229 -7.46 0.75 12.57
N LEU A 230 -6.95 0.10 13.63
CA LEU A 230 -5.56 -0.32 13.70
C LEU A 230 -5.23 -1.39 12.65
N CYS A 231 -6.11 -2.37 12.41
CA CYS A 231 -5.98 -3.31 11.30
C CYS A 231 -6.01 -2.61 9.94
N GLY A 232 -6.93 -1.67 9.72
CA GLY A 232 -6.95 -0.85 8.51
C GLY A 232 -5.63 -0.12 8.27
N TYR A 233 -5.07 0.50 9.30
CA TYR A 233 -3.75 1.15 9.25
C TYR A 233 -2.62 0.16 8.90
N LEU A 234 -2.60 -0.99 9.56
CA LEU A 234 -1.58 -2.03 9.35
C LEU A 234 -1.70 -2.69 7.97
N SER A 235 -2.89 -2.72 7.37
CA SER A 235 -3.11 -3.27 6.03
C SER A 235 -2.31 -2.54 4.93
N VAL A 236 -1.84 -1.31 5.21
CA VAL A 236 -0.97 -0.53 4.33
C VAL A 236 0.47 -0.49 4.83
N LEU A 237 0.68 -0.17 6.11
CA LEU A 237 2.02 0.14 6.62
C LEU A 237 2.88 -1.12 6.85
N LEU A 238 2.27 -2.21 7.29
CA LEU A 238 2.96 -3.51 7.40
C LEU A 238 3.51 -3.95 6.04
N PRO A 239 2.71 -4.04 4.94
CA PRO A 239 3.25 -4.45 3.64
C PRO A 239 4.30 -3.49 3.09
N VAL A 240 4.13 -2.16 3.26
CA VAL A 240 5.13 -1.18 2.81
C VAL A 240 6.45 -1.36 3.54
N GLY A 241 6.46 -1.41 4.87
CA GLY A 241 7.70 -1.60 5.63
C GLY A 241 8.32 -2.97 5.41
N THR A 242 7.50 -4.01 5.23
CA THR A 242 7.95 -5.36 4.85
C THR A 242 8.68 -5.34 3.51
N ALA A 243 8.15 -4.63 2.50
CA ALA A 243 8.81 -4.46 1.22
C ALA A 243 10.14 -3.70 1.35
N VAL A 244 10.21 -2.67 2.19
CA VAL A 244 11.45 -1.92 2.49
C VAL A 244 12.49 -2.84 3.15
N PHE A 245 12.09 -3.64 4.14
CA PHE A 245 13.00 -4.61 4.78
C PHE A 245 13.49 -5.66 3.77
N TRP A 246 12.58 -6.26 3.00
CA TRP A 246 12.92 -7.20 1.93
C TRP A 246 13.89 -6.59 0.91
N GLY A 247 13.60 -5.38 0.44
CA GLY A 247 14.44 -4.63 -0.49
C GLY A 247 15.84 -4.39 0.07
N SER A 248 15.92 -3.94 1.32
CA SER A 248 17.19 -3.67 2.00
C SER A 248 18.07 -4.93 2.12
N ARG A 249 17.46 -6.11 2.35
CA ARG A 249 18.13 -7.42 2.41
C ARG A 249 18.60 -7.87 1.04
N ARG A 250 17.72 -7.78 0.04
CA ARG A 250 18.03 -8.15 -1.36
C ARG A 250 19.25 -7.39 -1.88
N GLU A 251 19.25 -6.07 -1.74
CA GLU A 251 20.36 -5.28 -2.26
C GLU A 251 21.68 -5.53 -1.49
N GLY A 252 21.61 -5.94 -0.22
CA GLY A 252 22.77 -6.33 0.58
C GLY A 252 23.44 -7.61 0.07
N GLN A 253 22.68 -8.49 -0.57
CA GLN A 253 23.17 -9.77 -1.11
C GLN A 253 23.78 -9.65 -2.50
N ASN A 254 23.36 -8.68 -3.32
CA ASN A 254 23.88 -8.42 -4.67
C ASN A 254 25.25 -7.68 -4.68
N GLY A 255 26.00 -7.70 -3.58
CA GLY A 255 27.40 -7.25 -3.56
C GLY A 255 27.59 -5.77 -3.92
N GLY A 256 26.69 -4.89 -3.48
CA GLY A 256 26.75 -3.45 -3.79
C GLY A 256 28.16 -2.87 -3.65
N LYS A 257 28.78 -2.53 -4.78
CA LYS A 257 30.17 -2.06 -4.92
C LYS A 257 30.46 -0.68 -4.29
N CYS A 258 29.46 -0.01 -3.71
CA CYS A 258 29.64 1.28 -3.05
C CYS A 258 30.13 1.07 -1.60
N ARG A 259 31.40 1.39 -1.36
CA ARG A 259 32.07 1.30 -0.05
C ARG A 259 31.64 2.43 0.89
N GLU A 260 31.23 3.57 0.35
CA GLU A 260 30.64 4.69 1.08
C GLU A 260 29.20 4.36 1.53
N GLY A 261 28.89 4.58 2.81
CA GLY A 261 27.54 4.40 3.36
C GLY A 261 27.22 3.03 3.97
N ARG A 262 28.19 2.12 4.13
CA ARG A 262 27.99 0.77 4.69
C ARG A 262 27.36 0.76 6.09
N LYS A 263 27.71 1.74 6.93
CA LYS A 263 27.16 1.90 8.29
C LYS A 263 25.69 2.34 8.24
N GLY A 264 25.37 3.39 7.47
CA GLY A 264 23.99 3.86 7.28
C GLY A 264 23.06 2.78 6.71
N ARG A 265 23.57 1.94 5.80
CA ARG A 265 22.82 0.80 5.24
C ARG A 265 22.46 -0.27 6.27
N LYS A 266 23.37 -0.58 7.20
CA LYS A 266 23.09 -1.53 8.29
C LYS A 266 22.03 -0.99 9.24
N TRP A 267 22.08 0.30 9.56
CA TRP A 267 21.05 0.95 10.38
C TRP A 267 19.69 0.95 9.69
N LEU A 268 19.63 1.22 8.39
CA LEU A 268 18.38 1.12 7.62
C LEU A 268 17.84 -0.32 7.61
N GLN A 269 18.69 -1.32 7.39
CA GLN A 269 18.28 -2.73 7.44
C GLN A 269 17.78 -3.15 8.83
N ALA A 270 18.45 -2.71 9.89
CA ALA A 270 18.06 -2.97 11.27
C ALA A 270 16.74 -2.27 11.60
N GLY A 271 16.61 -0.98 11.29
CA GLY A 271 15.39 -0.21 11.52
C GLY A 271 14.18 -0.76 10.77
N ALA A 272 14.34 -1.10 9.49
CA ALA A 272 13.27 -1.73 8.71
C ALA A 272 12.91 -3.12 9.26
N GLY A 273 13.89 -3.91 9.71
CA GLY A 273 13.64 -5.21 10.34
C GLY A 273 12.92 -5.10 11.68
N VAL A 274 13.31 -4.14 12.53
CA VAL A 274 12.64 -3.84 13.81
C VAL A 274 11.20 -3.39 13.58
N PHE A 275 10.99 -2.48 12.63
CA PHE A 275 9.63 -2.08 12.23
C PHE A 275 8.81 -3.28 11.77
N THR A 276 9.34 -4.11 10.86
CA THR A 276 8.65 -5.30 10.37
C THR A 276 8.29 -6.23 11.53
N ALA A 277 9.22 -6.53 12.44
CA ALA A 277 8.94 -7.36 13.61
C ALA A 277 7.83 -6.75 14.49
N ALA A 278 7.92 -5.45 14.80
CA ALA A 278 6.91 -4.75 15.60
C ALA A 278 5.53 -4.74 14.93
N ALA A 279 5.47 -4.55 13.61
CA ALA A 279 4.23 -4.56 12.84
C ALA A 279 3.57 -5.94 12.84
N PHE A 280 4.31 -7.02 12.56
CA PHE A 280 3.77 -8.39 12.62
C PHE A 280 3.33 -8.78 14.03
N LEU A 281 4.10 -8.40 15.05
CA LEU A 281 3.73 -8.60 16.45
C LEU A 281 2.43 -7.87 16.78
N CYS A 282 2.34 -6.58 16.44
CA CYS A 282 1.15 -5.76 16.65
C CYS A 282 -0.07 -6.32 15.94
N THR A 283 0.03 -6.68 14.65
CA THR A 283 -1.08 -7.26 13.88
C THR A 283 -1.57 -8.57 14.48
N THR A 284 -0.68 -9.35 15.08
CA THR A 284 -1.01 -10.62 15.74
C THR A 284 -1.77 -10.40 17.05
N VAL A 285 -1.34 -9.44 17.87
CA VAL A 285 -1.90 -9.28 19.23
C VAL A 285 -3.08 -8.32 19.30
N GLN A 286 -3.31 -7.47 18.30
CA GLN A 286 -4.30 -6.38 18.40
C GLN A 286 -5.75 -6.81 18.64
N GLY A 287 -6.15 -8.05 18.33
CA GLY A 287 -7.45 -8.61 18.72
C GLY A 287 -8.52 -8.75 17.63
N SER A 288 -8.31 -8.21 16.43
CA SER A 288 -9.17 -8.45 15.25
C SER A 288 -8.65 -9.59 14.37
N ASP A 289 -9.52 -10.55 14.05
CA ASP A 289 -9.22 -11.70 13.17
C ASP A 289 -8.76 -11.30 11.77
N SER A 290 -9.23 -10.15 11.28
CA SER A 290 -8.80 -9.58 10.00
C SER A 290 -7.30 -9.28 9.93
N GLY A 291 -6.61 -9.18 11.07
CA GLY A 291 -5.15 -9.06 11.14
C GLY A 291 -4.43 -10.26 10.52
N PHE A 292 -4.96 -11.48 10.65
CA PHE A 292 -4.36 -12.65 10.04
C PHE A 292 -4.48 -12.64 8.50
N LEU A 293 -5.54 -12.02 7.95
CA LEU A 293 -5.66 -11.80 6.51
C LEU A 293 -4.55 -10.88 5.99
N ILE A 294 -4.19 -9.83 6.75
CA ILE A 294 -3.09 -8.92 6.42
C ILE A 294 -1.76 -9.68 6.38
N ILE A 295 -1.45 -10.43 7.45
CA ILE A 295 -0.22 -11.23 7.58
C ILE A 295 -0.10 -12.23 6.43
N GLY A 296 -1.15 -13.02 6.20
CA GLY A 296 -1.20 -14.05 5.17
C GLY A 296 -1.01 -13.46 3.77
N THR A 297 -1.76 -12.41 3.45
CA THR A 297 -1.71 -11.77 2.12
C THR A 297 -0.36 -11.12 1.84
N ALA A 298 0.19 -10.38 2.79
CA ALA A 298 1.48 -9.71 2.62
C ALA A 298 2.62 -10.72 2.41
N LEU A 299 2.66 -11.80 3.20
CA LEU A 299 3.67 -12.86 3.03
C LEU A 299 3.48 -13.64 1.73
N TRP A 300 2.24 -13.97 1.37
CA TRP A 300 1.92 -14.71 0.14
C TRP A 300 2.32 -13.94 -1.12
N VAL A 301 1.91 -12.68 -1.22
CA VAL A 301 2.26 -11.83 -2.38
C VAL A 301 3.78 -11.63 -2.45
N LEU A 302 4.44 -11.39 -1.32
CA LEU A 302 5.90 -11.22 -1.31
C LEU A 302 6.62 -12.52 -1.71
N PHE A 303 6.13 -13.68 -1.28
CA PHE A 303 6.65 -14.98 -1.72
C PHE A 303 6.59 -15.13 -3.24
N LEU A 304 5.45 -14.80 -3.85
CA LEU A 304 5.28 -14.87 -5.31
C LEU A 304 6.23 -13.92 -6.06
N ILE A 305 6.46 -12.73 -5.51
CA ILE A 305 7.47 -11.79 -6.04
C ILE A 305 8.85 -12.43 -5.91
N ALA A 306 9.18 -12.96 -4.74
CA ALA A 306 10.50 -13.47 -4.41
C ALA A 306 10.90 -14.74 -5.17
N CYS A 307 9.94 -15.49 -5.70
CA CYS A 307 10.20 -16.64 -6.58
C CYS A 307 10.79 -16.27 -7.96
N ARG A 308 11.13 -15.00 -8.22
CA ARG A 308 11.76 -14.57 -9.49
C ARG A 308 13.26 -14.84 -9.53
N ASP A 309 13.96 -14.63 -8.42
CA ASP A 309 15.40 -14.83 -8.34
C ASP A 309 15.86 -15.29 -6.96
N GLY A 310 17.03 -15.92 -6.90
CA GLY A 310 17.52 -16.53 -5.66
C GLY A 310 17.90 -15.52 -4.57
N ALA A 311 18.30 -14.29 -4.94
CA ALA A 311 18.61 -13.23 -3.98
C ALA A 311 17.34 -12.64 -3.37
N GLU A 312 16.29 -12.47 -4.18
CA GLU A 312 14.94 -12.10 -3.74
C GLU A 312 14.35 -13.16 -2.79
N MET A 313 14.45 -14.45 -3.13
CA MET A 313 14.01 -15.55 -2.26
C MET A 313 14.79 -15.59 -0.94
N SER A 314 16.10 -15.38 -0.99
CA SER A 314 16.93 -15.30 0.20
C SER A 314 16.57 -14.11 1.11
N ALA A 315 16.17 -12.97 0.52
CA ALA A 315 15.65 -11.83 1.28
C ALA A 315 14.26 -12.13 1.85
N PHE A 316 13.39 -12.83 1.10
CA PHE A 316 12.10 -13.28 1.60
C PHE A 316 12.22 -14.18 2.82
N GLN A 317 13.19 -15.09 2.87
CA GLN A 317 13.37 -15.93 4.06
C GLN A 317 13.77 -15.16 5.30
N ASP A 318 14.54 -14.07 5.17
CA ASP A 318 14.85 -13.19 6.31
C ASP A 318 13.58 -12.50 6.81
N VAL A 319 12.69 -12.07 5.90
CA VAL A 319 11.38 -11.51 6.23
C VAL A 319 10.48 -12.56 6.88
N PHE A 320 10.37 -13.74 6.28
CA PHE A 320 9.51 -14.82 6.74
C PHE A 320 9.90 -15.29 8.14
N LEU A 321 11.20 -15.43 8.42
CA LEU A 321 11.70 -15.75 9.76
C LEU A 321 11.39 -14.64 10.78
N THR A 322 11.51 -13.37 10.38
CA THR A 322 11.18 -12.23 11.26
C THR A 322 9.68 -12.21 11.57
N ALA A 323 8.85 -12.41 10.56
CA ALA A 323 7.40 -12.44 10.67
C ALA A 323 6.91 -13.63 11.52
N SER A 324 7.37 -14.85 11.23
CA SER A 324 6.98 -16.05 11.97
C SER A 324 7.40 -15.99 13.44
N GLY A 325 8.63 -15.51 13.71
CA GLY A 325 9.10 -15.26 15.08
C GLY A 325 8.25 -14.24 15.82
N ALA A 326 7.89 -13.11 15.19
CA ALA A 326 7.03 -12.09 15.79
C ALA A 326 5.60 -12.61 16.08
N VAL A 327 5.02 -13.37 15.15
CA VAL A 327 3.72 -14.03 15.32
C VAL A 327 3.79 -15.04 16.47
N PHE A 328 4.81 -15.88 16.52
CA PHE A 328 4.99 -16.87 17.59
C PHE A 328 5.13 -16.22 18.96
N VAL A 329 5.96 -15.18 19.08
CA VAL A 329 6.11 -14.41 20.33
C VAL A 329 4.80 -13.75 20.73
N GLY A 330 4.06 -13.16 19.80
CA GLY A 330 2.77 -12.53 20.07
C GLY A 330 1.75 -13.52 20.61
N LEU A 331 1.60 -14.67 19.95
CA LEU A 331 0.67 -15.73 20.35
C LEU A 331 1.07 -16.39 21.67
N LEU A 332 2.37 -16.61 21.90
CA LEU A 332 2.88 -17.08 23.19
C LEU A 332 2.57 -16.08 24.30
N GLY A 333 2.75 -14.79 24.04
CA GLY A 333 2.36 -13.71 24.94
C GLY A 333 0.88 -13.78 25.29
N LEU A 334 -0.01 -13.85 24.29
CA LEU A 334 -1.45 -14.01 24.52
C LEU A 334 -1.78 -15.27 25.33
N ARG A 335 -1.03 -16.37 25.14
CA ARG A 335 -1.22 -17.61 25.89
C ARG A 335 -0.79 -17.49 27.36
N VAL A 336 0.35 -16.86 27.61
CA VAL A 336 0.91 -16.66 28.97
C VAL A 336 0.06 -15.67 29.76
N PHE A 337 -0.41 -14.61 29.12
CA PHE A 337 -1.19 -13.54 29.73
C PHE A 337 -2.72 -13.69 29.54
N ARG A 338 -3.22 -14.92 29.33
CA ARG A 338 -4.66 -15.19 29.10
C ARG A 338 -5.58 -14.64 30.20
N GLY A 339 -5.10 -14.53 31.44
CA GLY A 339 -5.88 -13.95 32.54
C GLY A 339 -6.05 -12.42 32.47
N THR A 340 -5.40 -11.76 31.51
CA THR A 340 -5.41 -10.29 31.35
C THR A 340 -5.85 -9.82 29.96
N VAL A 341 -6.00 -10.74 29.00
CA VAL A 341 -6.30 -10.42 27.60
C VAL A 341 -7.35 -11.40 27.07
N GLU A 342 -8.57 -10.93 26.88
CA GLU A 342 -9.58 -11.68 26.13
C GLU A 342 -9.14 -11.78 24.66
N ALA A 343 -8.76 -12.99 24.25
CA ALA A 343 -8.36 -13.31 22.89
C ALA A 343 -9.06 -14.60 22.45
N ASP A 344 -10.37 -14.67 22.69
CA ASP A 344 -11.20 -15.82 22.37
C ASP A 344 -11.62 -15.78 20.89
N SER A 345 -10.63 -16.00 20.03
CA SER A 345 -10.85 -16.30 18.62
C SER A 345 -10.33 -17.69 18.31
N TRP A 346 -11.18 -18.47 17.64
CA TRP A 346 -10.84 -19.82 17.16
C TRP A 346 -9.64 -19.79 16.19
N ILE A 347 -9.48 -18.71 15.39
CA ILE A 347 -8.33 -18.50 14.51
C ILE A 347 -7.06 -18.37 15.34
N THR A 348 -7.10 -17.55 16.39
CA THR A 348 -5.96 -17.36 17.30
C THR A 348 -5.57 -18.69 17.95
N GLY A 349 -6.55 -19.52 18.33
CA GLY A 349 -6.32 -20.88 18.84
C GLY A 349 -5.60 -21.79 17.83
N ILE A 350 -6.09 -21.89 16.59
CA ILE A 350 -5.47 -22.72 15.55
C ILE A 350 -4.04 -22.25 15.24
N VAL A 351 -3.85 -20.94 15.05
CA VAL A 351 -2.55 -20.37 14.70
C VAL A 351 -1.56 -20.59 15.86
N LEU A 352 -1.99 -20.49 17.12
CA LEU A 352 -1.14 -20.74 18.29
C LEU A 352 -0.50 -22.14 18.26
N TYR A 353 -1.28 -23.20 17.97
CA TYR A 353 -0.76 -24.56 17.92
C TYR A 353 0.23 -24.77 16.77
N GLY A 354 0.06 -24.06 15.65
CA GLY A 354 0.94 -24.15 14.48
C GLY A 354 2.16 -23.23 14.49
N ALA A 355 2.12 -22.11 15.22
CA ALA A 355 3.09 -21.03 15.08
C ALA A 355 4.54 -21.43 15.43
N GLY A 356 4.72 -22.29 16.43
CA GLY A 356 6.04 -22.84 16.79
C GLY A 356 6.62 -23.69 15.65
N ALA A 357 5.81 -24.58 15.08
CA ALA A 357 6.21 -25.41 13.94
C ALA A 357 6.52 -24.58 12.69
N VAL A 358 5.71 -23.56 12.40
CA VAL A 358 5.94 -22.62 11.29
C VAL A 358 7.26 -21.86 11.47
N THR A 359 7.58 -21.43 12.69
CA THR A 359 8.84 -20.71 12.98
C THR A 359 10.05 -21.64 12.85
N ALA A 360 9.95 -22.88 13.35
CA ALA A 360 10.98 -23.89 13.16
C ALA A 360 11.20 -24.22 11.68
N ALA A 361 10.12 -24.35 10.89
CA ALA A 361 10.18 -24.55 9.45
C ALA A 361 10.81 -23.36 8.72
N ALA A 362 10.50 -22.12 9.12
CA ALA A 362 11.13 -20.91 8.58
C ALA A 362 12.65 -20.92 8.82
N PHE A 363 13.08 -21.29 10.03
CA PHE A 363 14.49 -21.40 10.39
C PHE A 363 15.20 -22.50 9.60
N ALA A 364 14.61 -23.71 9.55
CA ALA A 364 15.14 -24.83 8.78
C ALA A 364 15.25 -24.49 7.28
N GLY A 365 14.22 -23.86 6.71
CA GLY A 365 14.22 -23.39 5.32
C GLY A 365 15.32 -22.38 5.04
N ARG A 366 15.59 -21.45 5.98
CA ARG A 366 16.69 -20.49 5.86
C ARG A 366 18.06 -21.16 5.89
N LEU A 367 18.26 -22.13 6.78
CA LEU A 367 19.51 -22.91 6.85
C LEU A 367 19.73 -23.74 5.58
N TRP A 368 18.69 -24.42 5.12
CA TRP A 368 18.71 -25.19 3.89
C TRP A 368 19.08 -24.33 2.68
N TRP A 369 18.49 -23.14 2.54
CA TRP A 369 18.80 -22.22 1.46
C TRP A 369 20.24 -21.70 1.49
N LYS A 370 20.77 -21.38 2.69
CA LYS A 370 22.18 -21.02 2.86
C LYS A 370 23.11 -22.16 2.45
N LYS A 371 22.74 -23.41 2.73
CA LYS A 371 23.50 -24.60 2.32
C LYS A 371 23.51 -24.73 0.79
N CYS A 372 22.36 -24.55 0.14
CA CYS A 372 22.25 -24.58 -1.33
C CYS A 372 22.98 -23.43 -2.03
N GLY A 373 22.96 -22.21 -1.49
CA GLY A 373 23.68 -21.06 -2.06
C GLY A 373 25.18 -21.00 -1.69
N GLY A 374 25.58 -21.64 -0.58
CA GLY A 374 26.97 -21.75 -0.15
C GLY A 374 27.81 -22.65 -1.07
N THR A 375 27.18 -23.68 -1.65
CA THR A 375 27.80 -24.54 -2.67
C THR A 375 28.16 -23.81 -3.97
N GLU A 376 27.44 -22.72 -4.31
CA GLU A 376 27.73 -21.87 -5.48
C GLU A 376 28.87 -20.88 -5.22
N ARG A 377 28.85 -20.17 -4.07
CA ARG A 377 29.88 -19.16 -3.72
C ARG A 377 31.25 -19.77 -3.37
N ALA A 378 31.30 -20.99 -2.84
CA ALA A 378 32.56 -21.70 -2.63
C ALA A 378 33.29 -21.99 -3.96
N GLY A 379 32.55 -22.14 -5.07
CA GLY A 379 33.10 -22.28 -6.42
C GLY A 379 33.56 -20.96 -7.06
N GLU A 380 33.08 -19.80 -6.60
CA GLU A 380 33.58 -18.48 -7.04
C GLU A 380 34.89 -18.10 -6.36
N ARG A 381 35.03 -18.35 -5.05
CA ARG A 381 36.28 -18.04 -4.31
C ARG A 381 37.44 -18.97 -4.66
N SER A 382 37.19 -20.22 -5.07
CA SER A 382 38.26 -21.13 -5.49
C SER A 382 38.77 -20.85 -6.91
N GLY A 383 37.96 -20.22 -7.78
CA GLY A 383 38.35 -19.82 -9.13
C GLY A 383 39.19 -18.53 -9.19
N MET A 384 39.18 -17.74 -8.13
CA MET A 384 39.86 -16.43 -8.07
C MET A 384 41.20 -16.47 -7.31
N LYS A 385 41.64 -17.66 -6.85
CA LYS A 385 42.84 -17.86 -6.02
C LYS A 385 43.91 -18.79 -6.62
N LYS A 386 43.91 -19.04 -7.94
CA LYS A 386 44.99 -19.81 -8.59
C LYS A 386 45.76 -18.98 -9.61
N GLY A 387 46.63 -18.10 -9.09
CA GLY A 387 47.86 -17.66 -9.73
C GLY A 387 48.99 -17.94 -8.75
N GLY A 388 49.69 -19.06 -8.91
CA GLY A 388 50.72 -19.54 -7.98
C GLY A 388 50.95 -21.05 -8.10
N THR A 389 51.96 -21.38 -8.91
CA THR A 389 52.85 -22.56 -8.99
C THR A 389 52.45 -23.90 -8.33
N GLU A 390 52.45 -24.93 -9.19
CA GLU A 390 52.65 -26.39 -8.99
C GLU A 390 52.21 -27.12 -7.70
N ARG A 391 51.34 -28.12 -7.87
CA ARG A 391 51.63 -29.55 -7.63
C ARG A 391 50.49 -30.45 -8.12
N ILE A 392 50.87 -31.56 -8.73
CA ILE A 392 50.02 -32.62 -9.28
C ILE A 392 49.17 -33.24 -8.15
N GLY A 393 47.85 -33.25 -8.35
CA GLY A 393 46.88 -33.85 -7.45
C GLY A 393 45.49 -33.65 -8.04
N VAL A 394 44.93 -34.71 -8.61
CA VAL A 394 43.62 -34.74 -9.27
C VAL A 394 42.53 -34.26 -8.29
N LYS A 395 42.11 -33.01 -8.43
CA LYS A 395 40.80 -32.53 -7.96
C LYS A 395 40.04 -32.03 -9.18
N LYS A 396 39.07 -32.84 -9.60
CA LYS A 396 38.05 -32.55 -10.63
C LYS A 396 37.55 -31.11 -10.46
N GLY A 397 38.02 -30.20 -11.28
CA GLY A 397 37.55 -28.82 -11.31
C GLY A 397 36.15 -28.80 -11.88
N ARG A 398 35.18 -28.23 -11.13
CA ARG A 398 33.83 -27.94 -11.64
C ARG A 398 33.96 -27.08 -12.89
N THR A 399 33.48 -27.59 -14.01
CA THR A 399 33.56 -26.95 -15.33
C THR A 399 32.50 -25.86 -15.45
N GLY A 400 32.64 -24.95 -16.43
CA GLY A 400 31.64 -23.89 -16.68
C GLY A 400 30.22 -24.42 -16.95
N ASN A 401 30.09 -25.68 -17.41
CA ASN A 401 28.81 -26.37 -17.57
C ASN A 401 28.09 -26.62 -16.23
N ASP A 402 28.83 -26.90 -15.15
CA ASP A 402 28.24 -27.20 -13.84
C ASP A 402 27.58 -25.96 -13.22
N LYS A 403 28.16 -24.76 -13.43
CA LYS A 403 27.59 -23.49 -12.97
C LYS A 403 26.31 -23.11 -13.72
N SER A 404 26.26 -23.40 -15.03
CA SER A 404 25.04 -23.22 -15.83
C SER A 404 23.95 -24.19 -15.37
N ALA A 405 24.31 -25.44 -15.09
CA ALA A 405 23.38 -26.45 -14.58
C ALA A 405 22.80 -26.10 -13.21
N ASP A 406 23.62 -25.62 -12.26
CA ASP A 406 23.18 -25.20 -10.93
C ASP A 406 22.18 -24.02 -11.00
N ALA A 407 22.47 -23.00 -11.82
CA ALA A 407 21.58 -21.86 -12.04
C ALA A 407 20.26 -22.26 -12.72
N VAL A 408 20.31 -23.18 -13.69
CA VAL A 408 19.12 -23.74 -14.34
C VAL A 408 18.29 -24.56 -13.35
N GLN A 409 18.92 -25.35 -12.48
CA GLN A 409 18.25 -26.13 -11.46
C GLN A 409 17.58 -25.22 -10.42
N GLN A 410 18.25 -24.15 -9.99
CA GLN A 410 17.67 -23.14 -9.10
C GLN A 410 16.47 -22.45 -9.74
N GLY A 411 16.56 -22.07 -11.02
CA GLY A 411 15.44 -21.48 -11.77
C GLY A 411 14.24 -22.42 -11.88
N ARG A 412 14.46 -23.72 -12.12
CA ARG A 412 13.39 -24.74 -12.12
C ARG A 412 12.71 -24.87 -10.76
N ARG A 413 13.48 -24.88 -9.67
CA ARG A 413 12.94 -24.94 -8.29
C ARG A 413 12.08 -23.72 -7.99
N LEU A 414 12.56 -22.52 -8.29
CA LEU A 414 11.83 -21.27 -8.06
C LEU A 414 10.54 -21.20 -8.91
N SER A 415 10.58 -21.66 -10.15
CA SER A 415 9.39 -21.76 -11.02
C SER A 415 8.35 -22.73 -10.45
N LEU A 416 8.77 -23.90 -9.96
CA LEU A 416 7.89 -24.86 -9.30
C LEU A 416 7.28 -24.27 -8.02
N MET A 417 8.09 -23.64 -7.17
CA MET A 417 7.63 -22.96 -5.95
C MET A 417 6.59 -21.88 -6.26
N ARG A 418 6.81 -21.09 -7.32
CA ARG A 418 5.84 -20.08 -7.77
C ARG A 418 4.53 -20.71 -8.22
N LYS A 419 4.58 -21.78 -9.02
CA LYS A 419 3.39 -22.51 -9.48
C LYS A 419 2.61 -23.07 -8.28
N MET A 420 3.28 -23.72 -7.35
CA MET A 420 2.65 -24.23 -6.11
C MET A 420 2.09 -23.10 -5.25
N GLY A 421 2.80 -21.98 -5.16
CA GLY A 421 2.35 -20.78 -4.45
C GLY A 421 1.11 -20.12 -5.03
N VAL A 422 0.74 -20.43 -6.27
CA VAL A 422 -0.52 -20.00 -6.89
C VAL A 422 -1.58 -21.10 -6.79
N LEU A 423 -1.21 -22.34 -7.14
CA LEU A 423 -2.13 -23.47 -7.22
C LEU A 423 -2.68 -23.87 -5.84
N LEU A 424 -1.85 -23.93 -4.79
CA LEU A 424 -2.30 -24.34 -3.47
C LEU A 424 -3.29 -23.33 -2.85
N PRO A 425 -3.02 -22.01 -2.83
CA PRO A 425 -4.01 -21.04 -2.35
C PRO A 425 -5.25 -20.98 -3.23
N ALA A 426 -5.13 -21.14 -4.56
CA ALA A 426 -6.29 -21.18 -5.45
C ALA A 426 -7.18 -22.40 -5.17
N ALA A 427 -6.59 -23.58 -4.95
CA ALA A 427 -7.31 -24.79 -4.56
C ALA A 427 -7.97 -24.62 -3.19
N ALA A 428 -7.25 -24.09 -2.20
CA ALA A 428 -7.81 -23.80 -0.87
C ALA A 428 -8.97 -22.81 -0.94
N ALA A 429 -8.85 -21.75 -1.75
CA ALA A 429 -9.92 -20.77 -1.96
C ALA A 429 -11.14 -21.40 -2.66
N ALA A 430 -10.93 -22.26 -3.66
CA ALA A 430 -12.01 -22.99 -4.34
C ALA A 430 -12.73 -23.95 -3.38
N ILE A 431 -11.98 -24.66 -2.52
CA ILE A 431 -12.55 -25.52 -1.47
C ILE A 431 -13.35 -24.67 -0.47
N CYS A 432 -12.79 -23.56 0.03
CA CYS A 432 -13.50 -22.68 0.96
C CYS A 432 -14.77 -22.09 0.33
N ALA A 433 -14.73 -21.71 -0.95
CA ALA A 433 -15.89 -21.23 -1.68
C ALA A 433 -16.95 -22.32 -1.87
N GLY A 434 -16.52 -23.56 -2.17
CA GLY A 434 -17.41 -24.72 -2.23
C GLY A 434 -18.08 -25.04 -0.89
N LEU A 435 -17.32 -25.00 0.21
CA LEU A 435 -17.85 -25.18 1.57
C LEU A 435 -18.81 -24.05 1.96
N LEU A 436 -18.47 -22.80 1.63
CA LEU A 436 -19.36 -21.66 1.89
C LEU A 436 -20.65 -21.77 1.06
N ALA A 437 -20.56 -22.16 -0.21
CA ALA A 437 -21.74 -22.39 -1.05
C ALA A 437 -22.59 -23.54 -0.52
N ALA A 438 -21.98 -24.63 -0.06
CA ALA A 438 -22.65 -25.75 0.59
C ALA A 438 -23.38 -25.31 1.88
N GLY A 439 -22.75 -24.50 2.74
CA GLY A 439 -23.39 -24.00 3.95
C GLY A 439 -24.42 -22.89 3.70
N THR A 440 -24.41 -22.25 2.54
CA THR A 440 -25.41 -21.23 2.14
C THR A 440 -26.62 -21.85 1.45
N LEU A 441 -26.39 -22.77 0.49
CA LEU A 441 -27.41 -23.32 -0.39
C LEU A 441 -27.86 -24.74 -0.01
N GLY A 442 -27.10 -25.43 0.85
CA GLY A 442 -27.39 -26.79 1.28
C GLY A 442 -28.60 -26.87 2.22
N GLY A 443 -29.22 -28.06 2.28
CA GLY A 443 -30.26 -28.36 3.27
C GLY A 443 -29.72 -28.45 4.70
N GLU A 444 -30.61 -28.51 5.68
CA GLU A 444 -30.29 -28.55 7.13
C GLU A 444 -29.20 -29.57 7.47
N GLY A 445 -29.32 -30.83 7.04
CA GLY A 445 -28.33 -31.87 7.34
C GLY A 445 -26.93 -31.61 6.76
N MET A 446 -26.81 -30.83 5.68
CA MET A 446 -25.51 -30.40 5.16
C MET A 446 -24.91 -29.29 6.02
N LYS A 447 -25.74 -28.33 6.47
CA LYS A 447 -25.32 -27.25 7.35
C LYS A 447 -24.84 -27.78 8.70
N GLU A 448 -25.54 -28.76 9.28
CA GLU A 448 -25.14 -29.41 10.54
C GLU A 448 -23.74 -30.05 10.49
N SER A 449 -23.31 -30.49 9.30
CA SER A 449 -21.99 -31.12 9.10
C SER A 449 -20.84 -30.12 8.89
N LEU A 450 -21.14 -28.82 8.74
CA LEU A 450 -20.17 -27.79 8.41
C LEU A 450 -19.82 -26.93 9.62
N PRO A 451 -18.54 -26.50 9.77
CA PRO A 451 -18.19 -25.45 10.73
C PRO A 451 -18.98 -24.15 10.47
N SER A 452 -19.33 -23.43 11.52
CA SER A 452 -20.17 -22.20 11.45
C SER A 452 -19.63 -21.13 10.49
N ILE A 453 -18.31 -21.02 10.31
CA ILE A 453 -17.71 -20.08 9.34
C ILE A 453 -18.11 -20.36 7.88
N PHE A 454 -18.48 -21.58 7.53
CA PHE A 454 -18.94 -21.93 6.19
C PHE A 454 -20.47 -21.86 6.05
N ILE A 455 -21.19 -21.58 7.13
CA ILE A 455 -22.64 -21.39 7.13
C ILE A 455 -22.91 -19.89 7.10
N PHE A 456 -23.36 -19.38 5.95
CA PHE A 456 -23.69 -17.96 5.83
C PHE A 456 -25.01 -17.66 6.54
N SER A 457 -24.94 -16.99 7.68
CA SER A 457 -26.08 -16.54 8.48
C SER A 457 -26.02 -15.03 8.74
N GLU A 458 -27.05 -14.46 9.36
CA GLU A 458 -27.07 -13.03 9.70
C GLU A 458 -25.97 -12.66 10.71
N GLU A 459 -25.59 -13.60 11.57
CA GLU A 459 -24.51 -13.44 12.57
C GLU A 459 -23.10 -13.60 11.98
N TRP A 460 -22.99 -14.06 10.72
CA TRP A 460 -21.71 -14.42 10.11
C TRP A 460 -20.71 -13.26 10.13
N GLY A 461 -19.46 -13.56 10.52
CA GLY A 461 -18.37 -12.59 10.53
C GLY A 461 -18.62 -11.40 11.46
N ASN A 462 -19.16 -11.65 12.66
CA ASN A 462 -19.59 -10.64 13.63
C ASN A 462 -20.70 -9.71 13.07
N GLY A 463 -21.78 -10.31 12.58
CA GLY A 463 -22.96 -9.60 12.06
C GLY A 463 -22.81 -9.04 10.63
N ARG A 464 -21.69 -9.30 9.96
CA ARG A 464 -21.45 -8.86 8.56
C ARG A 464 -22.39 -9.53 7.57
N GLY A 465 -22.77 -10.80 7.80
CA GLY A 465 -23.67 -11.53 6.92
C GLY A 465 -25.02 -10.82 6.75
N GLY A 466 -25.64 -10.40 7.86
CA GLY A 466 -26.89 -9.65 7.86
C GLY A 466 -26.75 -8.29 7.17
N ILE A 467 -25.69 -7.54 7.50
CA ILE A 467 -25.39 -6.24 6.88
C ILE A 467 -25.26 -6.37 5.36
N TRP A 468 -24.50 -7.37 4.89
CA TRP A 468 -24.25 -7.55 3.45
C TRP A 468 -25.49 -7.98 2.68
N LYS A 469 -26.27 -8.90 3.26
CA LYS A 469 -27.54 -9.36 2.68
C LYS A 469 -28.48 -8.17 2.49
N GLU A 470 -28.71 -7.40 3.55
CA GLU A 470 -29.67 -6.31 3.49
C GLU A 470 -29.16 -5.10 2.68
N CYS A 471 -27.88 -4.71 2.78
CA CYS A 471 -27.29 -3.69 1.88
C CYS A 471 -27.50 -4.07 0.40
N LEU A 472 -27.33 -5.35 0.05
CA LEU A 472 -27.48 -5.82 -1.33
C LEU A 472 -28.95 -5.84 -1.78
N GLU A 473 -29.88 -6.22 -0.90
CA GLU A 473 -31.32 -6.14 -1.16
C GLU A 473 -31.75 -4.68 -1.40
N ILE A 474 -31.35 -3.77 -0.52
CA ILE A 474 -31.59 -2.33 -0.67
C ILE A 474 -31.07 -1.84 -2.02
N TRP A 475 -29.83 -2.20 -2.41
CA TRP A 475 -29.25 -1.82 -3.69
C TRP A 475 -30.06 -2.35 -4.89
N ARG A 476 -30.52 -3.61 -4.82
CA ARG A 476 -31.32 -4.24 -5.88
C ARG A 476 -32.67 -3.58 -6.10
N GLU A 477 -33.26 -3.01 -5.05
CA GLU A 477 -34.54 -2.32 -5.12
C GLU A 477 -34.43 -0.87 -5.63
N GLN A 478 -33.21 -0.29 -5.67
CA GLN A 478 -33.03 1.09 -6.14
C GLN A 478 -33.32 1.26 -7.64
N ASP A 479 -33.64 2.50 -8.02
CA ASP A 479 -33.76 2.89 -9.42
C ASP A 479 -32.40 2.81 -10.17
N ILE A 480 -32.46 2.90 -11.50
CA ILE A 480 -31.28 2.76 -12.36
C ILE A 480 -30.24 3.85 -12.06
N ALA A 481 -30.65 5.08 -11.77
CA ALA A 481 -29.70 6.17 -11.50
C ALA A 481 -28.94 5.90 -10.20
N ARG A 482 -29.63 5.52 -9.11
CA ARG A 482 -28.97 5.16 -7.84
C ARG A 482 -28.10 3.91 -7.95
N LYS A 483 -28.47 2.92 -8.77
CA LYS A 483 -27.59 1.76 -9.05
C LYS A 483 -26.29 2.16 -9.76
N VAL A 484 -26.36 3.12 -10.68
CA VAL A 484 -25.21 3.55 -11.49
C VAL A 484 -24.33 4.57 -10.78
N PHE A 485 -24.93 5.55 -10.10
CA PHE A 485 -24.25 6.71 -9.51
C PHE A 485 -24.21 6.70 -7.97
N GLY A 486 -24.95 5.80 -7.33
CA GLY A 486 -25.00 5.70 -5.87
C GLY A 486 -25.80 6.82 -5.20
N VAL A 487 -25.82 6.79 -3.87
CA VAL A 487 -26.59 7.73 -3.03
C VAL A 487 -25.79 8.99 -2.61
N GLY A 488 -24.50 9.04 -2.91
CA GLY A 488 -23.57 10.10 -2.54
C GLY A 488 -22.37 9.57 -1.75
N PRO A 489 -21.18 10.19 -1.84
CA PRO A 489 -19.99 9.73 -1.14
C PRO A 489 -20.17 9.81 0.39
N ASP A 490 -20.08 8.66 1.06
CA ASP A 490 -20.30 8.50 2.52
C ASP A 490 -21.69 9.00 2.97
N CYS A 491 -22.70 8.84 2.09
CA CYS A 491 -24.09 9.19 2.36
C CYS A 491 -24.94 7.99 2.81
N LEU A 492 -24.38 6.76 2.84
CA LEU A 492 -25.13 5.56 3.21
C LEU A 492 -25.92 5.72 4.52
N LYS A 493 -25.29 6.25 5.58
CA LYS A 493 -25.97 6.52 6.85
C LYS A 493 -27.24 7.36 6.64
N ALA A 494 -27.11 8.51 5.98
CA ALA A 494 -28.22 9.43 5.79
C ALA A 494 -29.35 8.78 5.00
N PHE A 495 -28.99 8.05 3.94
CA PHE A 495 -29.92 7.30 3.12
C PHE A 495 -30.67 6.20 3.89
N LEU A 496 -29.95 5.37 4.66
CA LEU A 496 -30.54 4.27 5.43
C LEU A 496 -31.58 4.79 6.44
N TYR A 497 -31.23 5.80 7.23
CA TYR A 497 -32.11 6.29 8.29
C TYR A 497 -33.22 7.23 7.78
N ALA A 498 -33.06 7.86 6.62
CA ALA A 498 -34.11 8.70 6.02
C ALA A 498 -35.12 7.90 5.19
N GLU A 499 -34.66 6.88 4.45
CA GLU A 499 -35.49 6.19 3.45
C GLU A 499 -35.72 4.70 3.75
N GLN A 500 -34.89 4.07 4.60
CA GLN A 500 -34.93 2.62 4.85
C GLN A 500 -35.20 2.26 6.33
N GLY A 501 -35.65 3.22 7.14
CA GLY A 501 -35.75 3.09 8.61
C GLY A 501 -36.61 1.94 9.13
N GLY A 502 -37.55 1.42 8.34
CA GLY A 502 -38.44 0.32 8.74
C GLY A 502 -37.83 -1.08 8.61
N ARG A 503 -36.60 -1.21 8.13
CA ARG A 503 -36.02 -2.53 7.85
C ARG A 503 -35.41 -3.23 9.08
N PRO A 504 -35.35 -4.58 9.10
CA PRO A 504 -34.79 -5.35 10.21
C PRO A 504 -33.35 -5.01 10.59
N LEU A 505 -32.46 -4.72 9.63
CA LEU A 505 -31.07 -4.31 9.94
C LEU A 505 -31.02 -3.12 10.87
N LEU A 506 -31.89 -2.12 10.64
CA LEU A 506 -31.88 -0.89 11.43
C LEU A 506 -32.70 -1.04 12.71
N THR A 507 -33.81 -1.76 12.66
CA THR A 507 -34.75 -1.89 13.79
C THR A 507 -34.40 -3.01 14.77
N GLN A 508 -33.60 -3.99 14.36
CA GLN A 508 -33.23 -5.14 15.19
C GLN A 508 -31.71 -5.25 15.37
N ILE A 509 -30.93 -5.27 14.28
CA ILE A 509 -29.47 -5.49 14.36
C ILE A 509 -28.73 -4.23 14.86
N TYR A 510 -29.15 -3.06 14.42
CA TYR A 510 -28.60 -1.75 14.79
C TYR A 510 -29.57 -0.92 15.62
N ALA A 511 -30.42 -1.56 16.44
CA ALA A 511 -31.34 -0.84 17.33
C ALA A 511 -30.57 0.06 18.31
N ASP A 512 -29.45 -0.42 18.85
CA ASP A 512 -28.61 0.28 19.84
C ASP A 512 -27.32 0.86 19.25
N ALA A 513 -27.16 0.84 17.92
CA ALA A 513 -25.95 1.26 17.22
C ALA A 513 -26.27 2.02 15.92
N VAL A 514 -25.26 2.68 15.34
CA VAL A 514 -25.45 3.43 14.09
C VAL A 514 -24.69 2.77 12.97
N LEU A 515 -25.41 2.30 11.94
CA LEU A 515 -24.81 1.76 10.74
C LEU A 515 -24.41 2.89 9.79
N THR A 516 -23.12 3.00 9.51
CA THR A 516 -22.57 4.05 8.64
C THR A 516 -21.98 3.53 7.34
N ASN A 517 -21.59 2.26 7.31
CA ASN A 517 -20.96 1.59 6.16
C ASN A 517 -21.33 0.10 6.18
N CYS A 518 -21.26 -0.60 5.04
CA CYS A 518 -21.63 -2.02 4.97
C CYS A 518 -20.55 -2.97 5.54
N HIS A 519 -19.56 -2.48 6.30
CA HIS A 519 -18.43 -3.26 6.83
C HIS A 519 -17.66 -4.05 5.75
N ASN A 520 -17.71 -3.53 4.54
CA ASN A 520 -17.08 -4.01 3.31
C ASN A 520 -16.93 -2.79 2.40
N GLU A 521 -15.69 -2.43 2.06
CA GLU A 521 -15.39 -1.22 1.26
C GLU A 521 -16.07 -1.29 -0.11
N TRP A 522 -16.07 -2.46 -0.75
CA TRP A 522 -16.63 -2.66 -2.08
C TRP A 522 -18.14 -2.45 -2.10
N MET A 523 -18.84 -3.01 -1.10
CA MET A 523 -20.28 -2.81 -0.95
C MET A 523 -20.60 -1.36 -0.58
N THR A 524 -19.80 -0.74 0.28
CA THR A 524 -19.96 0.67 0.67
C THR A 524 -19.78 1.58 -0.54
N LEU A 525 -18.75 1.36 -1.36
CA LEU A 525 -18.54 2.09 -2.62
C LEU A 525 -19.66 1.85 -3.64
N LEU A 526 -20.20 0.63 -3.72
CA LEU A 526 -21.35 0.34 -4.57
C LEU A 526 -22.57 1.16 -4.16
N MET A 527 -22.84 1.27 -2.86
CA MET A 527 -23.96 2.06 -2.35
C MET A 527 -23.73 3.57 -2.55
N ASP A 528 -22.54 4.05 -2.19
CA ASP A 528 -22.24 5.48 -2.18
C ASP A 528 -22.03 6.04 -3.58
N THR A 529 -21.27 5.34 -4.43
CA THR A 529 -20.81 5.84 -5.75
C THR A 529 -21.36 5.05 -6.94
N GLY A 530 -22.16 4.02 -6.69
CA GLY A 530 -22.76 3.17 -7.72
C GLY A 530 -21.76 2.28 -8.45
N LEU A 531 -22.25 1.56 -9.46
CA LEU A 531 -21.41 0.71 -10.32
C LEU A 531 -20.29 1.49 -11.00
N LEU A 532 -20.55 2.75 -11.39
CA LEU A 532 -19.54 3.57 -12.07
C LEU A 532 -18.33 3.81 -11.16
N GLY A 533 -18.56 4.24 -9.91
CA GLY A 533 -17.48 4.49 -8.96
C GLY A 533 -16.78 3.20 -8.54
N LEU A 534 -17.53 2.11 -8.30
CA LEU A 534 -16.95 0.81 -7.95
C LEU A 534 -16.01 0.28 -9.04
N ILE A 535 -16.47 0.25 -10.29
CA ILE A 535 -15.67 -0.26 -11.43
C ILE A 535 -14.44 0.62 -11.64
N ALA A 536 -14.58 1.94 -11.54
CA ALA A 536 -13.46 2.86 -11.69
C ALA A 536 -12.41 2.69 -10.58
N TYR A 537 -12.84 2.56 -9.33
CA TYR A 537 -11.94 2.32 -8.19
C TYR A 537 -11.23 0.97 -8.29
N ALA A 538 -11.98 -0.10 -8.57
CA ALA A 538 -11.41 -1.43 -8.76
C ALA A 538 -10.42 -1.45 -9.95
N GLY A 539 -10.78 -0.80 -11.06
CA GLY A 539 -9.91 -0.65 -12.23
C GLY A 539 -8.61 0.06 -11.89
N PHE A 540 -8.65 1.11 -11.06
CA PHE A 540 -7.44 1.81 -10.59
C PHE A 540 -6.55 0.89 -9.77
N LEU A 541 -7.10 0.22 -8.74
CA LEU A 541 -6.32 -0.64 -7.86
C LEU A 541 -5.71 -1.83 -8.63
N VAL A 542 -6.50 -2.52 -9.47
CA VAL A 542 -6.03 -3.66 -10.26
C VAL A 542 -4.95 -3.25 -11.24
N SER A 543 -5.18 -2.20 -12.04
CA SER A 543 -4.20 -1.76 -13.04
C SER A 543 -2.91 -1.23 -12.40
N ALA A 544 -2.99 -0.54 -11.26
CA ALA A 544 -1.84 -0.10 -10.49
C ALA A 544 -1.05 -1.28 -9.90
N ALA A 545 -1.73 -2.28 -9.31
CA ALA A 545 -1.09 -3.48 -8.77
C ALA A 545 -0.36 -4.28 -9.86
N VAL A 546 -1.02 -4.52 -11.00
CA VAL A 546 -0.43 -5.19 -12.16
C VAL A 546 0.82 -4.44 -12.63
N ARG A 547 0.75 -3.12 -12.72
CA ARG A 547 1.92 -2.31 -13.11
C ARG A 547 3.06 -2.41 -12.10
N PHE A 548 2.78 -2.37 -10.81
CA PHE A 548 3.82 -2.48 -9.79
C PHE A 548 4.47 -3.87 -9.73
N LEU A 549 3.68 -4.92 -9.94
CA LEU A 549 4.20 -6.28 -10.09
C LEU A 549 5.15 -6.38 -11.31
N HIS A 550 4.80 -5.76 -12.44
CA HIS A 550 5.69 -5.70 -13.61
C HIS A 550 6.94 -4.84 -13.37
N LYS A 551 6.79 -3.69 -12.70
CA LYS A 551 7.89 -2.79 -12.35
C LYS A 551 8.97 -3.48 -11.51
N GLY A 552 8.56 -4.32 -10.56
CA GLY A 552 9.47 -5.00 -9.65
C GLY A 552 10.30 -4.06 -8.77
N GLY A 553 11.34 -4.61 -8.13
CA GLY A 553 12.15 -3.89 -7.16
C GLY A 553 11.38 -3.53 -5.88
N THR A 554 12.04 -2.81 -4.96
CA THR A 554 11.48 -2.46 -3.65
C THR A 554 10.21 -1.61 -3.76
N ALA A 555 10.22 -0.58 -4.61
CA ALA A 555 9.08 0.30 -4.78
C ALA A 555 7.88 -0.40 -5.45
N GLY A 556 8.14 -1.24 -6.46
CA GLY A 556 7.08 -2.06 -7.08
C GLY A 556 6.50 -3.07 -6.09
N ALA A 557 7.35 -3.74 -5.30
CA ALA A 557 6.89 -4.62 -4.24
C ALA A 557 6.04 -3.88 -3.19
N ALA A 558 6.49 -2.70 -2.71
CA ALA A 558 5.76 -1.90 -1.73
C ALA A 558 4.37 -1.48 -2.23
N GLY A 559 4.27 -0.97 -3.47
CA GLY A 559 2.99 -0.58 -4.06
C GLY A 559 2.05 -1.77 -4.29
N ALA A 560 2.55 -2.88 -4.83
CA ALA A 560 1.75 -4.08 -5.05
C ALA A 560 1.26 -4.72 -3.74
N LEU A 561 2.15 -4.83 -2.75
CA LEU A 561 1.82 -5.37 -1.44
C LEU A 561 0.79 -4.51 -0.71
N ALA A 562 0.94 -3.18 -0.73
CA ALA A 562 -0.02 -2.26 -0.14
C ALA A 562 -1.41 -2.41 -0.77
N ILE A 563 -1.50 -2.37 -2.10
CA ILE A 563 -2.79 -2.49 -2.80
C ILE A 563 -3.46 -3.82 -2.50
N ILE A 564 -2.76 -4.95 -2.69
CA ILE A 564 -3.36 -6.28 -2.59
C ILE A 564 -3.76 -6.58 -1.14
N THR A 565 -2.90 -6.23 -0.18
CA THR A 565 -3.19 -6.47 1.25
C THR A 565 -4.35 -5.62 1.74
N TYR A 566 -4.39 -4.33 1.39
CA TYR A 566 -5.51 -3.44 1.70
C TYR A 566 -6.81 -3.93 1.05
N THR A 567 -6.77 -4.31 -0.23
CA THR A 567 -7.92 -4.84 -0.98
C THR A 567 -8.53 -6.07 -0.29
N VAL A 568 -7.70 -7.04 0.08
CA VAL A 568 -8.17 -8.27 0.74
C VAL A 568 -8.72 -7.98 2.13
N HIS A 569 -8.02 -7.16 2.92
CA HIS A 569 -8.49 -6.76 4.25
C HIS A 569 -9.84 -6.03 4.19
N ASN A 570 -10.02 -5.13 3.22
CA ASN A 570 -11.22 -4.32 3.10
C ASN A 570 -12.42 -5.05 2.48
N MET A 571 -12.29 -6.34 2.16
CA MET A 571 -13.46 -7.20 1.96
C MET A 571 -14.27 -7.39 3.25
N VAL A 572 -13.65 -7.21 4.42
CA VAL A 572 -14.30 -7.32 5.75
C VAL A 572 -14.12 -6.07 6.61
N SER A 573 -13.70 -4.97 5.98
CA SER A 573 -13.42 -3.69 6.61
C SER A 573 -13.83 -2.54 5.68
N PHE A 574 -13.49 -1.30 6.01
CA PHE A 574 -13.98 -0.10 5.35
C PHE A 574 -12.90 0.98 5.28
N GLN A 575 -13.14 2.02 4.47
CA GLN A 575 -12.25 3.17 4.33
C GLN A 575 -12.18 3.98 5.63
N GLN A 576 -10.99 4.44 5.97
CA GLN A 576 -10.73 5.19 7.19
C GLN A 576 -9.68 6.26 6.91
N ILE A 577 -9.79 7.39 7.62
CA ILE A 577 -8.88 8.52 7.44
C ILE A 577 -7.43 8.19 7.87
N THR A 578 -7.25 7.13 8.65
CA THR A 578 -5.93 6.64 9.08
C THR A 578 -5.29 5.69 8.09
N SER A 579 -6.03 5.08 7.14
CA SER A 579 -5.51 4.02 6.26
C SER A 579 -5.61 4.39 4.77
N THR A 580 -6.74 4.92 4.32
CA THR A 580 -7.00 5.20 2.91
C THR A 580 -6.05 6.27 2.33
N PRO A 581 -5.80 7.42 3.00
CA PRO A 581 -4.78 8.37 2.52
C PRO A 581 -3.40 7.72 2.38
N LEU A 582 -3.03 6.84 3.32
CA LEU A 582 -1.75 6.14 3.32
C LEU A 582 -1.62 5.18 2.14
N LEU A 583 -2.71 4.53 1.72
CA LEU A 583 -2.72 3.71 0.51
C LEU A 583 -2.39 4.57 -0.72
N PHE A 584 -3.10 5.68 -0.92
CA PHE A 584 -2.88 6.55 -2.08
C PHE A 584 -1.47 7.17 -2.07
N LEU A 585 -0.96 7.53 -0.90
CA LEU A 585 0.44 7.94 -0.71
C LEU A 585 1.42 6.83 -1.08
N ALA A 586 1.19 5.60 -0.60
CA ALA A 586 2.05 4.45 -0.92
C ALA A 586 2.08 4.17 -2.42
N ILE A 587 0.93 4.22 -3.09
CA ILE A 587 0.83 4.08 -4.55
C ILE A 587 1.58 5.23 -5.25
N GLY A 588 1.37 6.49 -4.84
CA GLY A 588 2.06 7.65 -5.43
C GLY A 588 3.58 7.60 -5.27
N LEU A 589 4.07 7.27 -4.07
CA LEU A 589 5.51 7.12 -3.79
C LEU A 589 6.12 5.93 -4.54
N ALA A 590 5.40 4.81 -4.60
CA ALA A 590 5.80 3.63 -5.37
C ALA A 590 5.89 3.96 -6.85
N TRP A 591 4.99 4.79 -7.38
CA TRP A 591 5.03 5.29 -8.76
C TRP A 591 6.29 6.12 -9.03
N ASN A 592 6.48 7.18 -8.25
CA ASN A 592 7.53 8.18 -8.38
C ASN A 592 8.94 7.58 -8.44
N SER A 593 9.19 6.57 -7.59
CA SER A 593 10.49 5.88 -7.47
C SER A 593 10.99 5.21 -8.77
N GLY A 594 10.16 5.15 -9.83
CA GLY A 594 10.53 4.65 -11.16
C GLY A 594 10.98 5.73 -12.15
N CYS A 595 10.56 6.98 -11.95
CA CYS A 595 10.88 8.08 -12.87
C CYS A 595 12.34 8.56 -12.72
N ILE A 596 12.92 8.44 -11.51
CA ILE A 596 14.27 8.91 -11.18
C ILE A 596 15.37 8.12 -11.92
N LYS A 597 15.14 6.86 -12.34
CA LYS A 597 16.15 6.08 -13.07
C LYS A 597 16.37 6.52 -14.53
N ARG A 598 15.47 7.32 -15.12
CA ARG A 598 15.61 7.76 -16.53
C ARG A 598 16.51 8.99 -16.70
N GLU A 599 16.70 9.80 -15.67
CA GLU A 599 17.52 11.03 -15.77
C GLU A 599 19.03 10.76 -15.67
N ASN A 600 19.44 9.73 -14.90
CA ASN A 600 20.86 9.43 -14.67
C ASN A 600 21.52 8.51 -15.72
N ARG A 601 20.82 8.14 -16.81
CA ARG A 601 21.40 7.37 -17.94
C ARG A 601 21.81 8.23 -19.13
N VAL A 602 21.70 9.54 -19.03
CA VAL A 602 22.24 10.49 -20.02
C VAL A 602 23.24 11.40 -19.31
N LYS A 603 24.42 10.85 -19.03
CA LYS A 603 25.65 11.62 -18.90
C LYS A 603 26.77 10.82 -19.55
#